data_AF-A0A7S0RSR9-F1
#
_entry.id   AF-A0A7S0RSR9-F1
#
_cell.length_a   1.000
_cell.length_b   1.000
_cell.length_c   1.000
_cell.angle_alpha   90.00
_cell.angle_beta   90.00
_cell.angle_gamma   90.00
#
_symmetry.space_group_name_H-M   'P 1'
#
loop_
_entity.id
_entity.type
_entity.pdbx_description
1 polymer ?
#
loop_
_entity_poly.entity_id
_entity_poly.type
_entity_poly.pdbx_seq_one_letter_code
_entity_poly.pdbx_strand_id
1 'polypeptide(L)'
;IIPSHKKLAHYLGMLTAQLPIESQFKSTLPDNLNAEIVLGTVSNLREAAAWLSYTYLHTRMTRNPLAYGLTYADLMADPSLESHKRDLIISAAKQLKQAQMAVYDEKSGNLYVTELGRVASHYYIKHTSMVTFAELLKPHMNEAQVLSMVAQSSEFESMMVREEEMPELDGLG
;
A
#
# COMPACT_ATOMS: atom_id res chain seq x y z
N ILE A 1 11.38 -14.67 -27.95
CA ILE A 1 11.26 -14.97 -26.50
C ILE A 1 11.23 -16.49 -26.38
N ILE A 2 12.15 -17.14 -25.67
CA ILE A 2 12.08 -18.58 -25.36
C ILE A 2 11.68 -18.71 -23.88
N PRO A 3 10.38 -18.67 -23.55
CA PRO A 3 9.93 -18.81 -22.18
C PRO A 3 9.93 -20.28 -21.75
N SER A 4 10.01 -20.52 -20.45
CA SER A 4 9.69 -21.85 -19.92
C SER A 4 8.23 -22.20 -20.24
N HIS A 5 7.93 -23.49 -20.43
CA HIS A 5 6.60 -23.94 -20.88
C HIS A 5 5.45 -23.41 -20.01
N LYS A 6 5.69 -23.18 -18.71
CA LYS A 6 4.71 -22.62 -17.76
C LYS A 6 4.35 -21.14 -18.04
N LYS A 7 5.27 -20.35 -18.59
CA LYS A 7 5.05 -18.92 -18.87
C LYS A 7 4.57 -18.65 -20.30
N LEU A 8 4.58 -19.66 -21.17
CA LEU A 8 4.23 -19.51 -22.58
C LEU A 8 2.79 -18.97 -22.77
N ALA A 9 1.80 -19.53 -22.07
CA ALA A 9 0.42 -19.07 -22.13
C ALA A 9 0.24 -17.61 -21.68
N HIS A 10 0.98 -17.18 -20.64
CA HIS A 10 0.96 -15.79 -20.17
C HIS A 10 1.52 -14.83 -21.23
N TYR A 11 2.69 -15.14 -21.80
CA TYR A 11 3.29 -14.31 -22.85
C TYR A 11 2.46 -14.30 -24.13
N LEU A 12 1.86 -15.42 -24.52
CA LEU A 12 0.93 -15.47 -25.65
C LEU A 12 -0.28 -14.58 -25.38
N GLY A 13 -0.87 -14.66 -24.19
CA GLY A 13 -1.99 -13.78 -23.79
C GLY A 13 -1.64 -12.29 -23.78
N MET A 14 -0.40 -11.93 -23.42
CA MET A 14 0.08 -10.54 -23.56
C MET A 14 0.19 -10.12 -25.02
N LEU A 15 0.76 -10.97 -25.88
CA LEU A 15 0.97 -10.68 -27.30
C LEU A 15 -0.33 -10.63 -28.10
N THR A 16 -1.35 -11.37 -27.68
CA THR A 16 -2.68 -11.39 -28.30
C THR A 16 -3.67 -10.42 -27.65
N ALA A 17 -3.22 -9.59 -26.69
CA ALA A 17 -4.05 -8.66 -25.92
C ALA A 17 -5.24 -9.32 -25.20
N GLN A 18 -5.10 -10.58 -24.77
CA GLN A 18 -6.13 -11.36 -24.10
C GLN A 18 -6.12 -11.20 -22.57
N LEU A 19 -5.07 -10.61 -21.99
CA LEU A 19 -4.99 -10.39 -20.54
C LEU A 19 -5.59 -9.03 -20.16
N PRO A 20 -6.62 -9.00 -19.30
CA PRO A 20 -7.18 -7.74 -18.83
C PRO A 20 -6.18 -6.99 -17.93
N ILE A 21 -6.09 -5.67 -18.11
CA ILE A 21 -5.28 -4.80 -17.24
C ILE A 21 -6.08 -4.53 -15.97
N GLU A 22 -5.61 -5.05 -14.83
CA GLU A 22 -6.24 -4.87 -13.52
C GLU A 22 -5.46 -3.90 -12.62
N SER A 23 -6.16 -3.28 -11.68
CA SER A 23 -5.59 -2.32 -10.74
C SER A 23 -4.86 -3.04 -9.60
N GLN A 24 -3.62 -2.61 -9.32
CA GLN A 24 -2.84 -3.04 -8.16
C GLN A 24 -2.92 -2.04 -6.99
N PHE A 25 -3.75 -1.01 -7.10
CA PHE A 25 -3.78 0.12 -6.16
C PHE A 25 -4.20 -0.26 -4.74
N LYS A 26 -4.90 -1.39 -4.56
CA LYS A 26 -5.39 -1.83 -3.24
C LYS A 26 -4.27 -2.04 -2.23
N SER A 27 -3.11 -2.57 -2.66
CA SER A 27 -1.98 -2.84 -1.76
C SER A 27 -1.25 -1.57 -1.33
N THR A 28 -1.27 -0.53 -2.15
CA THR A 28 -0.60 0.75 -1.89
C THR A 28 -1.56 1.84 -1.41
N LEU A 29 -2.84 1.51 -1.19
CA LEU A 29 -3.88 2.46 -0.80
C LEU A 29 -3.53 3.26 0.47
N PRO A 30 -2.99 2.68 1.56
CA PRO A 30 -2.62 3.45 2.74
C PRO A 30 -1.59 4.53 2.44
N ASP A 31 -0.51 4.19 1.72
CA ASP A 31 0.57 5.13 1.41
C ASP A 31 0.08 6.28 0.52
N ASN A 32 -0.75 5.98 -0.48
CA ASN A 32 -1.35 7.00 -1.34
C ASN A 32 -2.36 7.87 -0.58
N LEU A 33 -3.15 7.29 0.33
CA LEU A 33 -4.06 8.04 1.18
C LEU A 33 -3.28 9.00 2.10
N ASN A 34 -2.16 8.56 2.66
CA ASN A 34 -1.28 9.43 3.46
C ASN A 34 -0.77 10.62 2.65
N ALA A 35 -0.35 10.40 1.39
CA ALA A 35 0.10 11.48 0.53
C ALA A 35 -0.99 12.54 0.31
N GLU A 36 -2.24 12.14 0.06
CA GLU A 36 -3.36 13.09 -0.11
C GLU A 36 -3.72 13.83 1.18
N ILE A 37 -3.60 13.17 2.34
CA ILE A 37 -3.77 13.81 3.65
C ILE A 37 -2.67 14.86 3.85
N VAL A 38 -1.41 14.54 3.54
CA VAL A 38 -0.25 15.44 3.64
C VAL A 38 -0.35 16.63 2.69
N LEU A 39 -0.85 16.42 1.46
CA LEU A 39 -1.12 17.48 0.49
C LEU A 39 -2.30 18.37 0.90
N GLY A 40 -3.18 17.89 1.79
CA GLY A 40 -4.38 18.60 2.22
C GLY A 40 -5.55 18.46 1.24
N THR A 41 -5.46 17.59 0.23
CA THR A 41 -6.56 17.26 -0.68
C THR A 41 -7.69 16.50 0.03
N VAL A 42 -7.33 15.72 1.06
CA VAL A 42 -8.24 14.85 1.80
C VAL A 42 -8.10 15.11 3.30
N SER A 43 -9.21 15.45 3.95
CA SER A 43 -9.28 15.76 5.39
C SER A 43 -10.23 14.84 6.18
N ASN A 44 -11.03 14.02 5.51
CA ASN A 44 -12.02 13.14 6.12
C ASN A 44 -12.37 11.94 5.24
N LEU A 45 -13.06 10.95 5.79
CA LEU A 45 -13.44 9.72 5.08
C LEU A 45 -14.30 9.96 3.84
N ARG A 46 -15.14 11.00 3.83
CA ARG A 46 -16.01 11.32 2.69
C ARG A 46 -15.17 11.81 1.51
N GLU A 47 -14.26 12.75 1.76
CA GLU A 47 -13.31 13.23 0.76
C GLU A 47 -12.40 12.11 0.25
N ALA A 48 -11.92 11.25 1.14
CA ALA A 48 -11.12 10.10 0.77
C ALA A 48 -11.89 9.10 -0.13
N ALA A 49 -13.16 8.82 0.18
CA ALA A 49 -14.00 7.95 -0.65
C ALA A 49 -14.32 8.60 -2.02
N ALA A 50 -14.51 9.91 -2.06
CA ALA A 50 -14.65 10.67 -3.30
C ALA A 50 -13.36 10.60 -4.12
N TRP A 51 -12.20 10.83 -3.50
CA TRP A 51 -10.88 10.70 -4.13
C TRP A 51 -10.67 9.32 -4.77
N LEU A 52 -11.04 8.26 -4.06
CA LEU A 52 -10.93 6.89 -4.57
C LEU A 52 -11.73 6.66 -5.87
N SER A 53 -12.79 7.44 -6.09
CA SER A 53 -13.63 7.38 -7.30
C SER A 53 -12.89 7.85 -8.56
N TYR A 54 -11.88 8.71 -8.42
CA TYR A 54 -11.06 9.19 -9.54
C TYR A 54 -9.96 8.19 -9.94
N THR A 55 -9.82 7.08 -9.23
CA THR A 55 -8.76 6.11 -9.47
C THR A 55 -9.16 5.04 -10.50
N TYR A 56 -8.14 4.43 -11.11
CA TYR A 56 -8.35 3.25 -11.97
C TYR A 56 -8.96 2.07 -11.20
N LEU A 57 -8.69 1.96 -9.88
CA LEU A 57 -9.29 0.94 -9.02
C LEU A 57 -10.82 0.99 -9.06
N HIS A 58 -11.41 2.17 -8.88
CA HIS A 58 -12.87 2.34 -8.93
C HIS A 58 -13.45 1.91 -10.30
N THR A 59 -12.81 2.34 -11.39
CA THR A 59 -13.22 1.94 -12.75
C THR A 59 -13.16 0.42 -12.96
N ARG A 60 -12.20 -0.27 -12.36
CA ARG A 60 -12.09 -1.73 -12.47
C ARG A 60 -13.05 -2.49 -11.57
N MET A 61 -13.30 -2.00 -10.35
CA MET A 61 -14.29 -2.60 -9.44
C MET A 61 -15.70 -2.58 -10.04
N THR A 62 -16.07 -1.54 -10.79
CA THR A 62 -17.38 -1.48 -11.46
C THR A 62 -17.46 -2.36 -12.71
N ARG A 63 -16.36 -2.49 -13.47
CA ARG A 63 -16.33 -3.29 -14.71
C ARG A 63 -16.10 -4.78 -14.49
N ASN A 64 -15.37 -5.16 -13.45
CA ASN A 64 -15.04 -6.54 -13.13
C ASN A 64 -15.12 -6.77 -11.61
N PRO A 65 -16.31 -6.65 -10.98
CA PRO A 65 -16.48 -6.68 -9.53
C PRO A 65 -15.94 -7.97 -8.89
N LEU A 66 -16.10 -9.11 -9.57
CA LEU A 66 -15.64 -10.41 -9.07
C LEU A 66 -14.13 -10.45 -8.80
N ALA A 67 -13.31 -9.78 -9.61
CA ALA A 67 -11.87 -9.72 -9.41
C ALA A 67 -11.45 -8.94 -8.15
N TYR A 68 -12.36 -8.13 -7.59
CA TYR A 68 -12.13 -7.32 -6.41
C TYR A 68 -12.89 -7.84 -5.18
N GLY A 69 -13.48 -9.03 -5.27
CA GLY A 69 -14.23 -9.66 -4.17
C GLY A 69 -15.64 -9.10 -3.97
N LEU A 70 -16.20 -8.43 -4.99
CA LEU A 70 -17.58 -7.94 -5.02
C LEU A 70 -18.45 -8.87 -5.87
N THR A 71 -19.72 -9.01 -5.51
CA THR A 71 -20.71 -9.70 -6.34
C THR A 71 -21.41 -8.71 -7.29
N TYR A 72 -22.02 -9.22 -8.35
CA TYR A 72 -22.88 -8.40 -9.20
C TYR A 72 -24.11 -7.87 -8.45
N ALA A 73 -24.59 -8.58 -7.42
CA ALA A 73 -25.69 -8.12 -6.58
C ALA A 73 -25.28 -6.89 -5.74
N ASP A 74 -24.07 -6.89 -5.20
CA ASP A 74 -23.52 -5.74 -4.47
C ASP A 74 -23.45 -4.50 -5.37
N LEU A 75 -22.99 -4.66 -6.61
CA LEU A 75 -22.92 -3.57 -7.58
C LEU A 75 -24.32 -3.07 -8.01
N MET A 76 -25.31 -3.95 -8.10
CA MET A 76 -26.69 -3.53 -8.39
C MET A 76 -27.31 -2.75 -7.23
N ALA A 77 -26.98 -3.12 -5.99
CA ALA A 77 -27.46 -2.44 -4.79
C ALA A 77 -26.74 -1.10 -4.51
N ASP A 78 -25.45 -1.02 -4.81
CA ASP A 78 -24.62 0.19 -4.69
C ASP A 78 -23.78 0.41 -5.97
N PRO A 79 -24.38 0.97 -7.04
CA PRO A 79 -23.70 1.17 -8.33
C PRO A 79 -22.46 2.06 -8.25
N SER A 80 -22.44 2.98 -7.28
CA SER A 80 -21.34 3.90 -6.98
C SER A 80 -20.25 3.29 -6.10
N LEU A 81 -20.50 2.11 -5.52
CA LEU A 81 -19.65 1.44 -4.54
C LEU A 81 -19.30 2.35 -3.34
N GLU A 82 -20.21 3.23 -2.91
CA GLU A 82 -19.98 4.15 -1.80
C GLU A 82 -19.64 3.42 -0.50
N SER A 83 -20.40 2.39 -0.14
CA SER A 83 -20.15 1.62 1.09
C SER A 83 -18.80 0.92 1.00
N HIS A 84 -18.53 0.27 -0.12
CA HIS A 84 -17.28 -0.48 -0.32
C HIS A 84 -16.05 0.43 -0.30
N LYS A 85 -16.10 1.59 -0.99
CA LYS A 85 -15.03 2.59 -0.95
C LYS A 85 -14.81 3.09 0.47
N ARG A 86 -15.88 3.38 1.22
CA ARG A 86 -15.79 3.79 2.61
C ARG A 86 -15.07 2.74 3.47
N ASP A 87 -15.39 1.46 3.30
CA ASP A 87 -14.75 0.37 4.04
C ASP A 87 -13.25 0.25 3.71
N LEU A 88 -12.88 0.39 2.43
CA LEU A 88 -11.48 0.43 2.00
C LEU A 88 -10.71 1.59 2.64
N ILE A 89 -11.30 2.79 2.63
CA ILE A 89 -10.69 3.98 3.26
C ILE A 89 -10.58 3.81 4.77
N ILE A 90 -11.61 3.27 5.45
CA ILE A 90 -11.56 3.04 6.90
C ILE A 90 -10.43 2.06 7.23
N SER A 91 -10.28 0.99 6.45
CA SER A 91 -9.19 0.03 6.62
C SER A 91 -7.81 0.69 6.43
N ALA A 92 -7.65 1.51 5.39
CA ALA A 92 -6.41 2.24 5.14
C ALA A 92 -6.11 3.28 6.24
N ALA A 93 -7.12 4.03 6.70
CA ALA A 93 -6.98 5.01 7.79
C ALA A 93 -6.56 4.34 9.11
N LYS A 94 -7.06 3.12 9.40
CA LYS A 94 -6.62 2.33 10.56
C LYS A 94 -5.16 1.90 10.45
N GLN A 95 -4.71 1.48 9.26
CA GLN A 95 -3.30 1.15 9.01
C GLN A 95 -2.40 2.38 9.20
N LEU A 96 -2.81 3.55 8.68
CA LEU A 96 -2.07 4.80 8.89
C LEU A 96 -2.01 5.24 10.35
N LYS A 97 -3.10 5.05 11.10
CA LYS A 97 -3.14 5.31 12.54
C LYS A 97 -2.17 4.39 13.30
N GLN A 98 -2.12 3.11 12.95
CA GLN A 98 -1.17 2.16 13.54
C GLN A 98 0.28 2.55 13.23
N ALA A 99 0.56 2.97 12.00
CA ALA A 99 1.87 3.45 11.56
C ALA A 99 2.22 4.86 12.08
N GLN A 100 1.34 5.49 12.86
CA GLN A 100 1.46 6.87 13.34
C GLN A 100 1.62 7.93 12.23
N MET A 101 1.22 7.60 11.00
CA MET A 101 1.32 8.48 9.82
C MET A 101 0.13 9.44 9.69
N ALA A 102 -1.01 9.10 10.27
CA ALA A 102 -2.15 10.00 10.35
C ALA A 102 -2.89 9.81 11.67
N VAL A 103 -3.48 10.90 12.20
CA VAL A 103 -4.48 10.80 13.27
C VAL A 103 -5.83 10.55 12.63
N TYR A 104 -6.45 9.43 12.97
CA TYR A 104 -7.81 9.09 12.53
C TYR A 104 -8.78 9.10 13.71
N ASP A 105 -9.70 10.08 13.69
CA ASP A 105 -10.81 10.16 14.63
C ASP A 105 -12.02 9.37 14.09
N GLU A 106 -12.25 8.20 14.68
CA GLU A 106 -13.31 7.28 14.26
C GLU A 106 -14.73 7.81 14.50
N LYS A 107 -14.91 8.80 15.39
CA LYS A 107 -16.23 9.38 15.68
C LYS A 107 -16.64 10.38 14.61
N SER A 108 -15.74 11.31 14.27
CA SER A 108 -15.99 12.33 13.25
C SER A 108 -15.71 11.85 11.84
N GLY A 109 -14.84 10.86 11.67
CA GLY A 109 -14.31 10.46 10.37
C GLY A 109 -13.22 11.39 9.84
N ASN A 110 -12.67 12.27 10.69
CA ASN A 110 -11.62 13.21 10.29
C ASN A 110 -10.23 12.55 10.30
N LEU A 111 -9.39 13.02 9.39
CA LEU A 111 -8.01 12.60 9.17
C LEU A 111 -7.11 13.82 9.33
N TYR A 112 -6.08 13.70 10.17
CA TYR A 112 -5.10 14.77 10.38
C TYR A 112 -3.69 14.28 10.10
N VAL A 113 -2.90 15.16 9.49
CA VAL A 113 -1.48 14.92 9.19
C VAL A 113 -0.67 14.78 10.49
N THR A 114 0.31 13.88 10.50
CA THR A 114 1.39 13.85 11.50
C THR A 114 2.73 14.17 10.85
N GLU A 115 3.74 14.53 11.65
CA GLU A 115 5.10 14.73 11.13
C GLU A 115 5.69 13.44 10.53
N LEU A 116 5.39 12.28 11.13
CA LEU A 116 5.78 10.98 10.57
C LEU A 116 5.10 10.72 9.22
N GLY A 117 3.82 11.08 9.08
CA GLY A 117 3.11 11.02 7.80
C GLY A 117 3.74 11.91 6.74
N ARG A 118 4.13 13.14 7.10
CA ARG A 118 4.86 14.06 6.21
C ARG A 118 6.18 13.45 5.75
N VAL A 119 7.00 12.97 6.67
CA VAL A 119 8.29 12.33 6.37
C VAL A 119 8.08 11.15 5.43
N ALA A 120 7.19 10.22 5.77
CA ALA A 120 6.90 9.05 4.95
C ALA A 120 6.41 9.43 3.55
N SER A 121 5.56 10.46 3.41
CA SER A 121 5.09 10.94 2.12
C SER A 121 6.19 11.61 1.29
N HIS A 122 7.09 12.38 1.91
CA HIS A 122 8.17 13.07 1.20
C HIS A 122 9.26 12.12 0.73
N TYR A 123 9.52 11.06 1.49
CA TYR A 123 10.59 10.09 1.21
C TYR A 123 10.08 8.77 0.64
N TYR A 124 8.78 8.64 0.34
CA TYR A 124 8.15 7.44 -0.21
C TYR A 124 8.39 6.17 0.64
N ILE A 125 8.32 6.31 1.96
CA ILE A 125 8.48 5.20 2.90
C ILE A 125 7.13 4.51 3.09
N LYS A 126 7.10 3.17 2.98
CA LYS A 126 5.88 2.39 3.17
C LYS A 126 5.37 2.51 4.62
N HIS A 127 4.05 2.51 4.80
CA HIS A 127 3.45 2.51 6.12
C HIS A 127 3.85 1.30 6.98
N THR A 128 4.10 0.15 6.37
CA THR A 128 4.57 -1.04 7.08
C THR A 128 5.97 -0.84 7.68
N SER A 129 6.87 -0.16 6.97
CA SER A 129 8.18 0.23 7.51
C SER A 129 8.05 1.24 8.64
N MET A 130 7.11 2.18 8.52
CA MET A 130 6.81 3.14 9.58
C MET A 130 6.24 2.46 10.84
N VAL A 131 5.49 1.35 10.72
CA VAL A 131 5.10 0.51 11.87
C VAL A 131 6.34 -0.06 12.55
N THR A 132 7.26 -0.67 11.80
CA THR A 132 8.53 -1.19 12.33
C THR A 132 9.32 -0.09 13.03
N PHE A 133 9.39 1.11 12.46
CA PHE A 133 10.09 2.24 13.05
C PHE A 133 9.41 2.73 14.33
N ALA A 134 8.08 2.80 14.37
CA ALA A 134 7.35 3.18 15.58
C ALA A 134 7.61 2.22 16.75
N GLU A 135 7.86 0.94 16.48
CA GLU A 135 8.18 -0.07 17.50
C GLU A 135 9.65 -0.08 17.92
N LEU A 136 10.58 0.13 16.98
CA LEU A 136 12.02 -0.04 17.21
C LEU A 136 12.76 1.25 17.56
N LEU A 137 12.27 2.41 17.14
CA LEU A 137 12.95 3.69 17.32
C LEU A 137 12.98 4.09 18.80
N LYS A 138 14.16 4.42 19.30
CA LYS A 138 14.38 4.87 20.69
C LYS A 138 15.14 6.19 20.72
N PRO A 139 14.98 7.02 21.77
CA PRO A 139 15.69 8.30 21.87
C PRO A 139 17.22 8.18 21.81
N HIS A 140 17.77 7.05 22.26
CA HIS A 140 19.21 6.78 22.26
C HIS A 140 19.47 5.45 21.56
N MET A 141 19.93 5.53 20.32
CA MET A 141 20.37 4.39 19.52
C MET A 141 21.80 4.63 19.06
N ASN A 142 22.63 3.59 19.09
CA ASN A 142 23.93 3.63 18.42
C ASN A 142 23.77 3.32 16.92
N GLU A 143 24.83 3.54 16.15
CA GLU A 143 24.82 3.35 14.69
C GLU A 143 24.38 1.93 14.28
N ALA A 144 24.90 0.90 14.95
CA ALA A 144 24.54 -0.49 14.68
C ALA A 144 23.04 -0.77 14.88
N GLN A 145 22.44 -0.20 15.92
CA GLN A 145 21.00 -0.32 16.19
C GLN A 145 20.17 0.41 15.12
N VAL A 146 20.62 1.58 14.66
CA VAL A 146 19.92 2.31 13.59
C VAL A 146 19.99 1.52 12.27
N LEU A 147 21.17 1.03 11.89
CA LEU A 147 21.35 0.22 10.69
C LEU A 147 20.50 -1.07 10.75
N SER A 148 20.48 -1.74 11.90
CA SER A 148 19.66 -2.93 12.12
C SER A 148 18.16 -2.63 11.99
N MET A 149 17.69 -1.48 12.50
CA MET A 149 16.29 -1.07 12.36
C MET A 149 15.95 -0.74 10.90
N VAL A 150 16.82 -0.03 10.18
CA VAL A 150 16.62 0.27 8.75
C VAL A 150 16.62 -1.00 7.91
N ALA A 151 17.50 -1.96 8.18
CA ALA A 151 17.55 -3.24 7.48
C ALA A 151 16.27 -4.08 7.64
N GLN A 152 15.43 -3.79 8.65
CA GLN A 152 14.13 -4.45 8.89
C GLN A 152 12.96 -3.78 8.16
N SER A 153 13.22 -2.75 7.34
CA SER A 153 12.17 -2.06 6.58
C SER A 153 11.52 -2.97 5.53
N SER A 154 10.24 -2.80 5.27
CA SER A 154 9.48 -3.60 4.28
C SER A 154 9.88 -3.33 2.82
N GLU A 155 10.72 -2.35 2.55
CA GLU A 155 11.39 -2.17 1.26
C GLU A 155 12.37 -3.32 0.98
N PHE A 156 12.91 -3.96 2.02
CA PHE A 156 13.89 -5.05 1.92
C PHE A 156 13.27 -6.45 2.04
N GLU A 157 11.93 -6.58 2.12
CA GLU A 157 11.24 -7.86 2.33
C GLU A 157 11.57 -8.92 1.26
N SER A 158 11.84 -8.49 0.02
CA SER A 158 12.22 -9.40 -1.07
C SER A 158 13.71 -9.77 -1.09
N MET A 159 14.54 -9.16 -0.25
CA MET A 159 15.97 -9.47 -0.17
C MET A 159 16.17 -10.73 0.68
N MET A 160 16.83 -11.73 0.12
CA MET A 160 17.20 -12.95 0.80
C MET A 160 18.68 -13.21 0.57
N VAL A 161 19.40 -13.59 1.62
CA VAL A 161 20.80 -14.04 1.52
C VAL A 161 20.80 -15.39 0.83
N ARG A 162 21.66 -15.55 -0.17
CA ARG A 162 21.84 -16.83 -0.86
C ARG A 162 23.10 -17.54 -0.35
N GLU A 163 23.08 -18.86 -0.35
CA GLU A 163 24.22 -19.66 0.14
C GLU A 163 25.51 -19.36 -0.63
N GLU A 164 25.41 -19.08 -1.94
CA GLU A 164 26.55 -18.72 -2.77
C GLU A 164 27.17 -17.35 -2.43
N GLU A 165 26.43 -16.48 -1.74
CA GLU A 165 26.88 -15.13 -1.35
C GLU A 165 27.56 -15.12 0.03
N MET A 166 27.32 -16.16 0.85
CA MET A 166 27.84 -16.27 2.23
C MET A 166 29.36 -16.07 2.35
N PRO A 167 30.22 -16.68 1.50
CA PRO A 167 31.67 -16.51 1.64
C PRO A 167 32.15 -15.08 1.43
N GLU A 168 31.49 -14.32 0.53
CA GLU A 168 31.82 -12.92 0.30
C GLU A 168 31.32 -12.03 1.44
N LEU A 169 30.15 -12.33 1.99
CA LEU A 169 29.57 -11.61 3.12
C LEU A 169 30.39 -11.78 4.40
N ASP A 170 30.89 -12.99 4.69
CA ASP A 170 31.74 -13.27 5.85
C ASP A 170 33.08 -12.49 5.78
N GLY A 171 33.54 -12.16 4.57
CA GLY A 171 34.75 -11.36 4.36
C GLY A 171 34.60 -9.86 4.58
N LEU A 172 33.37 -9.35 4.80
CA LEU A 172 33.08 -7.93 5.01
C LEU A 172 33.09 -7.49 6.49
N GLY A 173 33.13 -8.45 7.44
CA GLY A 173 33.17 -8.20 8.89
C GLY A 173 34.57 -8.18 9.47
#